data_AF-A0A921ZYC4-F1
#
_entry.id   AF-A0A921ZYC4-F1
#
_cell.length_a   1.000
_cell.length_b   1.000
_cell.length_c   1.000
_cell.angle_alpha   90.00
_cell.angle_beta   90.00
_cell.angle_gamma   90.00
#
_symmetry.space_group_name_H-M   'P 1'
#
loop_
_entity.id
_entity.type
_entity.pdbx_description
1 polymer ?
#
loop_
_entity_poly.entity_id
_entity_poly.type
_entity_poly.pdbx_seq_one_letter_code
_entity_poly.pdbx_strand_id
1 'polypeptide(L)'
;MMLQFPDPVKLKTRKLVFEEAYAARDSATLEQLKELSSKRRVIEEFINESSSITEAIAREMSGGLTSQVQQDLQRLEGYLPLLENLIFHIDLIGSNGQMVRWTSDLKIRWSSALSSSSFFNLLGPKFFQIDNLRFELGMTLFLYGAILRERASEVLPTGVQ
;
A
#
# COMPACT_ATOMS: atom_id res chain seq x y z
N MET A 1 -15.72 -10.70 21.33
CA MET A 1 -14.26 -10.95 21.19
C MET A 1 -13.91 -10.77 19.71
N MET A 2 -13.21 -9.70 19.34
CA MET A 2 -12.71 -9.53 17.96
C MET A 2 -11.67 -10.60 17.68
N LEU A 3 -11.74 -11.24 16.51
CA LEU A 3 -10.74 -12.21 16.07
C LEU A 3 -9.36 -11.54 16.12
N GLN A 4 -8.47 -12.10 16.94
CA GLN A 4 -7.07 -11.70 16.98
C GLN A 4 -6.34 -12.45 15.88
N PHE A 5 -6.30 -11.86 14.68
CA PHE A 5 -5.34 -12.30 13.67
C PHE A 5 -3.95 -11.90 14.16
N PRO A 6 -2.99 -12.84 14.27
CA PRO A 6 -1.61 -12.48 14.50
C PRO A 6 -1.14 -11.63 13.31
N ASP A 7 -1.17 -10.32 13.54
CA ASP A 7 -0.48 -9.28 12.79
C ASP A 7 -0.74 -9.22 11.26
N PRO A 8 -1.99 -8.95 10.83
CA PRO A 8 -2.27 -8.63 9.43
C PRO A 8 -1.50 -7.38 8.93
N VAL A 9 -0.93 -6.59 9.86
CA VAL A 9 -0.09 -5.41 9.60
C VAL A 9 1.34 -5.79 9.16
N LYS A 10 1.79 -7.04 9.37
CA LYS A 10 3.13 -7.52 8.94
C LYS A 10 3.30 -7.74 7.44
N LEU A 11 2.36 -7.24 6.63
CA LEU A 11 2.60 -7.13 5.20
C LEU A 11 3.88 -6.36 4.95
N LYS A 12 4.57 -6.70 3.87
CA LYS A 12 5.72 -5.99 3.35
C LYS A 12 5.55 -5.89 1.86
N THR A 13 6.08 -4.82 1.28
CA THR A 13 6.04 -4.61 -0.16
C THR A 13 7.40 -4.17 -0.67
N ARG A 14 7.63 -4.32 -1.97
CA ARG A 14 8.81 -3.75 -2.64
C ARG A 14 8.48 -2.44 -3.33
N LYS A 15 9.53 -1.64 -3.52
CA LYS A 15 9.53 -0.45 -4.36
C LYS A 15 8.91 -0.71 -5.72
N LEU A 16 8.06 0.22 -6.11
CA LEU A 16 7.38 0.28 -7.39
C LEU A 16 7.30 1.73 -7.82
N VAL A 17 7.54 2.01 -9.10
CA VAL A 17 7.55 3.36 -9.69
C VAL A 17 6.77 3.35 -11.00
N PHE A 18 5.63 4.03 -11.02
CA PHE A 18 4.70 4.06 -12.13
C PHE A 18 5.23 4.82 -13.34
N GLU A 19 5.88 5.97 -13.14
CA GLU A 19 6.45 6.78 -14.22
C GLU A 19 7.66 6.13 -14.92
N GLU A 20 8.26 5.10 -14.31
CA GLU A 20 9.32 4.30 -14.93
C GLU A 20 8.75 3.20 -15.85
N ALA A 21 7.52 2.74 -15.60
CA ALA A 21 6.87 1.65 -16.34
C ALA A 21 5.88 2.16 -17.40
N TYR A 22 5.09 3.19 -17.07
CA TYR A 22 4.11 3.79 -17.97
C TYR A 22 4.70 4.97 -18.72
N ALA A 23 4.63 4.92 -20.06
CA ALA A 23 5.07 6.04 -20.88
C ALA A 23 4.01 7.14 -20.92
N ALA A 24 4.26 8.25 -20.22
CA ALA A 24 3.45 9.46 -20.32
C ALA A 24 3.72 10.18 -21.65
N ARG A 25 2.64 10.57 -22.36
CA ARG A 25 2.73 11.33 -23.62
C ARG A 25 2.70 12.85 -23.41
N ASP A 26 2.23 13.28 -22.25
CA ASP A 26 2.07 14.67 -21.86
C ASP A 26 2.51 14.87 -20.41
N SER A 27 2.77 16.12 -20.04
CA SER A 27 3.24 16.48 -18.71
C SER A 27 2.20 16.23 -17.63
N ALA A 28 0.90 16.37 -17.92
CA ALA A 28 -0.14 16.18 -16.92
C ALA A 28 -0.24 14.71 -16.50
N THR A 29 -0.24 13.78 -17.47
CA THR A 29 -0.19 12.34 -17.20
C THR A 29 1.08 11.96 -16.42
N LEU A 30 2.23 12.55 -16.77
CA LEU A 30 3.48 12.29 -16.06
C LEU A 30 3.41 12.71 -14.58
N GLU A 31 2.84 13.88 -14.29
CA GLU A 31 2.67 14.35 -12.92
C GLU A 31 1.72 13.45 -12.11
N GLN A 32 0.64 12.96 -12.73
CA GLN A 32 -0.25 11.99 -12.07
C GLN A 32 0.46 10.66 -11.74
N LEU A 33 1.31 10.15 -12.64
CA LEU A 33 2.10 8.94 -12.38
C LEU A 33 3.13 9.15 -11.27
N LYS A 34 3.80 10.31 -11.24
CA LYS A 34 4.72 10.67 -10.15
C LYS A 34 3.99 10.81 -8.81
N GLU A 35 2.80 11.40 -8.80
CA GLU A 35 1.99 11.48 -7.60
C GLU A 35 1.64 10.09 -7.09
N LEU A 36 1.16 9.21 -7.98
CA LEU A 36 0.85 7.82 -7.67
C LEU A 36 2.06 7.08 -7.08
N SER A 37 3.25 7.21 -7.68
CA SER A 37 4.50 6.66 -7.15
C SER A 37 4.91 7.24 -5.80
N SER A 38 4.74 8.55 -5.62
CA SER A 38 5.07 9.25 -4.37
C SER A 38 4.20 8.75 -3.23
N LYS A 39 2.87 8.70 -3.43
CA LYS A 39 1.92 8.15 -2.44
C LYS A 39 2.23 6.68 -2.15
N ARG A 40 2.55 5.89 -3.19
CA ARG A 40 2.89 4.48 -3.03
C ARG A 40 4.17 4.23 -2.26
N ARG A 41 5.16 5.12 -2.41
CA ARG A 41 6.43 5.07 -1.67
C ARG A 41 6.22 5.32 -0.19
N VAL A 42 5.41 6.32 0.17
CA VAL A 42 5.06 6.57 1.57
C VAL A 42 4.43 5.32 2.20
N ILE A 43 3.57 4.63 1.45
CA ILE A 43 2.98 3.36 1.87
C ILE A 43 4.03 2.27 2.08
N GLU A 44 4.95 2.09 1.13
CA GLU A 44 6.07 1.16 1.29
C GLU A 44 6.90 1.45 2.54
N GLU A 45 7.27 2.71 2.76
CA GLU A 45 8.16 3.12 3.84
C GLU A 45 7.58 2.86 5.22
N PHE A 46 6.27 3.10 5.43
CA PHE A 46 5.67 2.83 6.73
C PHE A 46 5.44 1.32 6.93
N ILE A 47 4.95 0.60 5.92
CA ILE A 47 4.73 -0.85 6.02
C ILE A 47 6.04 -1.59 6.30
N ASN A 48 7.13 -1.17 5.65
CA ASN A 48 8.42 -1.80 5.79
C ASN A 48 9.19 -1.32 7.04
N GLU A 49 8.60 -0.42 7.84
CA GLU A 49 9.25 0.22 9.00
C GLU A 49 10.58 0.90 8.62
N SER A 50 10.67 1.44 7.40
CA SER A 50 11.87 2.05 6.84
C SER A 50 11.77 3.57 6.71
N SER A 51 10.73 4.18 7.26
CA SER A 51 10.56 5.64 7.29
C SER A 51 11.68 6.30 8.11
N SER A 52 12.37 7.26 7.51
CA SER A 52 13.33 8.13 8.19
C SER A 52 12.70 9.41 8.74
N ILE A 53 11.40 9.61 8.52
CA ILE A 53 10.64 10.79 8.96
C ILE A 53 10.42 10.70 10.47
N THR A 54 10.71 11.78 11.19
CA THR A 54 10.45 11.87 12.63
C THR A 54 8.95 12.01 12.92
N GLU A 55 8.51 11.56 14.09
CA GLU A 55 7.10 11.66 14.50
C GLU A 55 6.54 13.08 14.41
N ALA A 56 7.35 14.08 14.78
CA ALA A 56 6.96 15.49 14.68
C ALA A 56 6.66 15.92 13.23
N ILE A 57 7.50 15.51 12.27
CA ILE A 57 7.29 15.82 10.85
C ILE A 57 6.10 15.02 10.31
N ALA A 58 5.97 13.74 10.67
CA ALA A 58 4.84 12.91 10.26
C ALA A 58 3.50 13.49 10.74
N ARG A 59 3.47 14.02 11.97
CA ARG A 59 2.32 14.73 12.54
C ARG A 59 2.00 16.02 11.77
N GLU A 60 3.00 16.82 11.41
CA GLU A 60 2.80 18.04 10.62
C GLU A 60 2.21 17.71 9.24
N MET A 61 2.79 16.72 8.54
CA MET A 61 2.34 16.26 7.23
C MET A 61 0.91 15.70 7.23
N SER A 62 0.45 15.20 8.36
CA SER A 62 -0.91 14.66 8.55
C SER A 62 -1.90 15.68 9.13
N GLY A 63 -1.57 16.98 9.11
CA GLY A 63 -2.47 18.03 9.59
C GLY A 63 -2.65 18.05 11.10
N GLY A 64 -1.65 17.54 11.85
CA GLY A 64 -1.61 17.55 13.30
C GLY A 64 -2.12 16.27 13.98
N LEU A 65 -2.47 15.24 13.20
CA LEU A 65 -2.95 13.95 13.73
C LEU A 65 -1.92 13.28 14.63
N THR A 66 -2.35 12.85 15.81
CA THR A 66 -1.47 12.21 16.81
C THR A 66 -1.52 10.69 16.80
N SER A 67 -2.59 10.08 16.28
CA SER A 67 -2.69 8.62 16.15
C SER A 67 -1.95 8.16 14.90
N GLN A 68 -0.95 7.30 15.07
CA GLN A 68 -0.22 6.68 13.97
C GLN A 68 -1.15 5.92 13.02
N VAL A 69 -2.09 5.15 13.57
CA VAL A 69 -3.10 4.41 12.81
C VAL A 69 -3.93 5.36 11.92
N GLN A 70 -4.31 6.53 12.45
CA GLN A 70 -5.06 7.51 11.66
C GLN A 70 -4.22 8.16 10.56
N GLN A 71 -2.93 8.42 10.82
CA GLN A 71 -2.01 8.89 9.78
C GLN A 71 -1.85 7.87 8.66
N ASP A 72 -1.77 6.58 8.99
CA ASP A 72 -1.62 5.50 8.00
C ASP A 72 -2.88 5.30 7.16
N LEU A 73 -4.07 5.43 7.76
CA LEU A 73 -5.34 5.48 7.00
C LEU A 73 -5.36 6.64 6.00
N GLN A 74 -4.96 7.85 6.43
CA GLN A 74 -4.94 9.02 5.56
C GLN A 74 -4.00 8.84 4.36
N ARG A 75 -2.84 8.18 4.57
CA ARG A 75 -1.90 7.85 3.49
C ARG A 75 -2.53 6.90 2.46
N LEU A 76 -3.25 5.88 2.92
CA LEU A 76 -3.96 4.93 2.05
C LEU A 76 -5.11 5.58 1.29
N GLU A 77 -5.89 6.44 1.96
CA GLU A 77 -6.99 7.21 1.36
C GLU A 77 -6.49 8.18 0.27
N GLY A 78 -5.24 8.65 0.36
CA GLY A 78 -4.61 9.43 -0.70
C GLY A 78 -4.13 8.61 -1.90
N TYR A 79 -3.88 7.30 -1.73
CA TYR A 79 -3.35 6.43 -2.79
C TYR A 79 -4.44 5.67 -3.54
N LEU A 80 -5.43 5.13 -2.82
CA LEU A 80 -6.48 4.28 -3.38
C LEU A 80 -7.22 4.93 -4.56
N PRO A 81 -7.69 6.20 -4.48
CA PRO A 81 -8.39 6.83 -5.59
C PRO A 81 -7.53 6.96 -6.85
N LEU A 82 -6.23 7.21 -6.70
CA LEU A 82 -5.30 7.34 -7.82
C LEU A 82 -5.09 5.98 -8.50
N LEU A 83 -4.95 4.91 -7.71
CA LEU A 83 -4.80 3.55 -8.23
C LEU A 83 -6.07 3.08 -8.94
N GLU A 84 -7.24 3.31 -8.34
CA GLU A 84 -8.54 2.98 -8.94
C GLU A 84 -8.77 3.72 -10.25
N ASN A 85 -8.40 5.01 -10.31
CA ASN A 85 -8.48 5.81 -11.52
C ASN A 85 -7.58 5.24 -12.65
N LEU A 86 -6.35 4.85 -12.32
CA LEU A 86 -5.45 4.20 -13.30
C LEU A 86 -6.05 2.88 -13.83
N ILE A 87 -6.56 2.03 -12.93
CA ILE A 87 -7.21 0.77 -13.30
C ILE A 87 -8.39 1.02 -14.24
N PHE A 88 -9.25 1.98 -13.89
CA PHE A 88 -10.39 2.37 -14.71
C PHE A 88 -9.98 2.79 -16.12
N HIS A 89 -8.97 3.65 -16.26
CA HIS A 89 -8.52 4.09 -17.58
C HIS A 89 -7.84 2.99 -18.39
N ILE A 90 -7.10 2.08 -17.75
CA ILE A 90 -6.50 0.93 -18.44
C ILE A 90 -7.59 -0.03 -18.93
N ASP A 91 -8.60 -0.30 -18.10
CA ASP A 91 -9.72 -1.18 -18.47
C ASP A 91 -10.52 -0.62 -19.65
N LEU A 92 -10.71 0.71 -19.70
CA LEU A 92 -11.37 1.39 -20.83
C LEU A 92 -10.63 1.22 -22.16
N ILE A 93 -9.30 1.16 -22.13
CA ILE A 93 -8.46 0.95 -23.32
C ILE A 93 -8.54 -0.52 -23.80
N GLY A 94 -9.02 -1.43 -22.95
CA GLY A 94 -9.13 -2.86 -23.23
C GLY A 94 -7.79 -3.59 -23.15
N SER A 95 -7.77 -4.88 -23.53
CA SER A 95 -6.58 -5.74 -23.51
C SER A 95 -5.53 -5.34 -24.55
N ASN A 96 -4.87 -4.20 -24.32
CA ASN A 96 -3.72 -3.76 -25.08
C ASN A 96 -2.47 -4.49 -24.55
N GLY A 97 -1.80 -5.27 -25.41
CA GLY A 97 -0.56 -5.98 -25.04
C GLY A 97 0.53 -5.05 -24.50
N GLN A 98 0.54 -3.79 -24.89
CA GLN A 98 1.43 -2.77 -24.34
C GLN A 98 1.12 -2.47 -22.86
N MET A 99 -0.16 -2.38 -22.49
CA MET A 99 -0.57 -2.14 -21.09
C MET A 99 -0.23 -3.34 -20.20
N VAL A 100 -0.41 -4.56 -20.73
CA VAL A 100 0.00 -5.78 -20.02
C VAL A 100 1.51 -5.78 -19.76
N ARG A 101 2.30 -5.38 -20.76
CA ARG A 101 3.76 -5.28 -20.63
C ARG A 101 4.17 -4.19 -19.63
N TRP A 102 3.62 -2.99 -19.73
CA TRP A 102 3.90 -1.92 -18.77
C TRP A 102 3.52 -2.30 -17.33
N THR A 103 2.39 -2.99 -17.15
CA THR A 103 2.01 -3.52 -15.83
C THR A 103 3.00 -4.58 -15.35
N SER A 104 3.53 -5.41 -16.24
CA SER A 104 4.56 -6.41 -15.93
C SER A 104 5.89 -5.79 -15.52
N ASP A 105 6.25 -4.65 -16.11
CA ASP A 105 7.49 -3.93 -15.79
C ASP A 105 7.48 -3.32 -14.37
N LEU A 106 6.30 -3.11 -13.77
CA LEU A 106 6.16 -2.68 -12.37
C LEU A 106 6.67 -3.71 -11.35
N LYS A 107 6.65 -5.00 -11.68
CA LYS A 107 7.10 -6.10 -10.79
C LYS A 107 6.44 -6.05 -9.41
N ILE A 108 5.11 -5.99 -9.38
CA ILE A 108 4.32 -5.81 -8.14
C ILE A 108 4.57 -6.98 -7.19
N ARG A 109 5.04 -6.68 -5.97
CA ARG A 109 5.45 -7.70 -4.99
C ARG A 109 4.98 -7.38 -3.58
N TRP A 110 4.23 -8.31 -3.03
CA TRP A 110 3.78 -8.28 -1.63
C TRP A 110 4.21 -9.53 -0.88
N SER A 111 4.48 -9.40 0.42
CA SER A 111 4.55 -10.55 1.31
C SER A 111 3.15 -11.04 1.67
N SER A 112 3.06 -12.20 2.31
CA SER A 112 1.79 -12.69 2.87
C SER A 112 1.73 -12.44 4.37
N ALA A 113 0.61 -11.89 4.83
CA ALA A 113 0.29 -11.76 6.26
C ALA A 113 0.06 -13.13 6.93
N LEU A 114 -0.29 -14.16 6.15
CA LEU A 114 -0.58 -15.50 6.64
C LEU A 114 0.62 -16.44 6.56
N SER A 115 1.67 -16.07 5.83
CA SER A 115 2.92 -16.81 5.89
C SER A 115 3.59 -16.51 7.23
N SER A 116 3.26 -17.32 8.24
CA SER A 116 4.03 -17.38 9.47
C SER A 116 5.50 -17.50 9.10
N SER A 117 6.36 -16.67 9.69
CA SER A 117 7.78 -16.96 9.78
C SER A 117 7.90 -18.32 10.46
N SER A 118 8.00 -19.39 9.68
CA SER A 118 8.38 -20.68 10.22
C SER A 118 9.71 -20.48 10.95
N PHE A 119 9.89 -21.11 12.09
CA PHE A 119 11.11 -21.04 12.90
C PHE A 119 12.40 -21.39 12.11
N PHE A 120 12.27 -21.89 10.88
CA PHE A 120 13.36 -22.18 9.94
C PHE A 120 13.57 -21.16 8.81
N ASN A 121 12.85 -20.03 8.78
CA ASN A 121 13.03 -19.01 7.73
C ASN A 121 14.22 -18.09 8.02
N LEU A 122 15.44 -18.60 7.82
CA LEU A 122 16.69 -17.80 7.77
C LEU A 122 16.73 -16.79 6.61
N LEU A 123 15.72 -16.75 5.74
CA LEU A 123 15.68 -16.02 4.46
C LEU A 123 14.73 -14.81 4.43
N GLY A 124 14.10 -14.45 5.55
CA GLY A 124 13.17 -13.31 5.62
C GLY A 124 11.78 -13.58 5.04
N PRO A 125 10.92 -12.55 4.91
CA PRO A 125 9.55 -12.70 4.43
C PRO A 125 9.51 -13.08 2.95
N LYS A 126 8.69 -14.08 2.61
CA LYS A 126 8.49 -14.52 1.22
C LYS A 126 7.63 -13.50 0.48
N PHE A 127 8.15 -12.99 -0.64
CA PHE A 127 7.41 -12.11 -1.56
C PHE A 127 6.80 -12.90 -2.71
N PHE A 128 5.58 -12.53 -3.08
CA PHE A 128 4.87 -13.04 -4.24
C PHE A 128 4.80 -11.92 -5.28
N GLN A 129 5.29 -12.20 -6.49
CA GLN A 129 5.16 -11.29 -7.62
C GLN A 129 3.90 -11.67 -8.40
N ILE A 130 2.97 -10.74 -8.50
CA ILE A 130 1.78 -10.87 -9.37
C ILE A 130 1.61 -9.55 -10.06
N ASP A 131 1.97 -9.50 -11.34
CA ASP A 131 2.03 -8.26 -12.10
C ASP A 131 0.65 -7.85 -12.64
N ASN A 132 -0.22 -7.45 -11.70
CA ASN A 132 -1.58 -7.06 -11.99
C ASN A 132 -2.01 -5.93 -11.05
N LEU A 133 -2.50 -4.81 -11.60
CA LEU A 133 -2.95 -3.67 -10.80
C LEU A 133 -4.13 -4.01 -9.87
N ARG A 134 -5.00 -4.96 -10.24
CA ARG A 134 -6.06 -5.43 -9.35
C ARG A 134 -5.52 -6.21 -8.16
N PHE A 135 -4.38 -6.89 -8.34
CA PHE A 135 -3.68 -7.51 -7.22
C PHE A 135 -3.10 -6.43 -6.28
N GLU A 136 -2.49 -5.38 -6.82
CA GLU A 136 -2.04 -4.22 -6.02
C GLU A 136 -3.21 -3.58 -5.24
N LEU A 137 -4.35 -3.35 -5.91
CA LEU A 137 -5.55 -2.80 -5.28
C LEU A 137 -6.06 -3.72 -4.17
N GLY A 138 -6.16 -5.02 -4.42
CA GLY A 138 -6.59 -6.00 -3.44
C GLY A 138 -5.70 -6.04 -2.19
N MET A 139 -4.37 -6.00 -2.38
CA MET A 139 -3.42 -5.98 -1.26
C MET A 139 -3.48 -4.67 -0.47
N THR A 140 -3.65 -3.54 -1.17
CA THR A 140 -3.82 -2.21 -0.53
C THR A 140 -5.12 -2.15 0.27
N LEU A 141 -6.23 -2.67 -0.26
CA LEU A 141 -7.52 -2.74 0.44
C LEU A 141 -7.46 -3.69 1.64
N PHE A 142 -6.75 -4.81 1.52
CA PHE A 142 -6.53 -5.72 2.64
C PHE A 142 -5.80 -4.99 3.79
N LEU A 143 -4.74 -4.25 3.46
CA LEU A 143 -4.02 -3.44 4.44
C LEU A 143 -4.90 -2.35 5.05
N TYR A 144 -5.69 -1.65 4.23
CA TYR A 144 -6.65 -0.65 4.71
C TYR A 144 -7.63 -1.25 5.73
N GLY A 145 -8.22 -2.40 5.42
CA GLY A 145 -9.10 -3.12 6.34
C GLY A 145 -8.38 -3.58 7.63
N ALA A 146 -7.12 -4.00 7.53
CA ALA A 146 -6.31 -4.36 8.70
C ALA A 146 -6.07 -3.15 9.61
N ILE A 147 -5.76 -1.98 9.07
CA ILE A 147 -5.52 -0.76 9.84
C ILE A 147 -6.83 -0.22 10.42
N LEU A 148 -7.96 -0.31 9.70
CA LEU A 148 -9.29 0.02 10.25
C LEU A 148 -9.64 -0.83 11.47
N ARG A 149 -9.26 -2.12 11.46
CA ARG A 149 -9.42 -3.01 12.60
C ARG A 149 -8.58 -2.55 13.81
N GLU A 150 -7.33 -2.13 13.59
CA GLU A 150 -6.50 -1.56 14.65
C GLU A 150 -7.12 -0.26 15.18
N ARG A 151 -7.63 0.60 14.29
CA ARG A 151 -8.32 1.83 14.69
C ARG A 151 -9.54 1.57 15.56
N ALA A 152 -10.36 0.58 15.19
CA ALA A 152 -11.50 0.17 16.00
C ALA A 152 -11.05 -0.29 17.40
N SER A 153 -9.91 -0.98 17.48
CA SER A 153 -9.33 -1.46 18.75
C SER A 153 -8.83 -0.31 19.64
N GLU A 154 -8.28 0.76 19.06
CA GLU A 154 -7.88 1.98 19.80
C GLU A 154 -9.07 2.72 20.43
N VAL A 155 -10.24 2.67 19.78
CA VAL A 155 -11.43 3.44 20.18
C VAL A 155 -12.35 2.63 21.10
N LEU A 156 -12.20 1.30 21.16
CA LEU A 156 -12.96 0.47 22.07
C LEU A 156 -12.64 0.86 23.53
N PRO A 157 -13.66 1.09 24.38
CA PRO A 157 -13.44 1.37 25.79
C PRO A 157 -12.71 0.20 26.44
N THR A 158 -11.63 0.46 27.17
CA THR A 158 -10.86 -0.55 27.91
C THR A 158 -11.60 -1.14 29.12
N GLY A 159 -12.92 -0.99 29.23
CA GLY A 159 -13.70 -1.44 30.38
C GLY A 159 -15.13 -1.85 30.04
N VAL A 160 -15.32 -3.15 29.81
CA VAL A 160 -16.30 -3.99 30.54
C VAL A 160 -15.71 -5.40 30.62
N GLN A 161 -15.01 -5.70 31.71
CA GLN A 161 -14.90 -7.05 32.28
C GLN A 161 -15.51 -6.99 33.67
#